data_AF-B8D4P2-F1
#
_entry.id   AF-B8D4P2-F1
#
_cell.length_a   1.000
_cell.length_b   1.000
_cell.length_c   1.000
_cell.angle_alpha   90.00
_cell.angle_beta   90.00
_cell.angle_gamma   90.00
#
_symmetry.space_group_name_H-M   'P 1'
#
loop_
_entity.id
_entity.type
_entity.pdbx_description
1 polymer ?
#
loop_
_entity_poly.entity_id
_entity_poly.type
_entity_poly.pdbx_seq_one_letter_code
_entity_poly.pdbx_strand_id
1 'polypeptide(L)'
;MGEEGYIDQLLDFLRSRSFHNGEASIIPVLTHPWNVASVVNRLSEELGILDFIILTRKELVDDVYQSLSQEPALTSELNIYVDHMYVKSILHDSVFDNAVRLQYFINNISDRIRRIYIDLTLTTGPFAVTLQGVFSKTGSHPIIYTYVDTIPLPGLPQYPSSPRWMHRVYVYDDESHPLETKHGGTGDKTLSATISGKIMWKGTRGIFEDISRIMNKLIDVRLMEKISGEFREDIPESSPVLVVNALNSVNGERKKIISLKLIEGPDEDSVNMMMSNWKILSELVYELHQDADKSSIERILMQFQRYTGAVDLIARELEGQNARDYEGWKMHSLLVDMYRRLRRPIALLPDTNMFYQGLHMTLLKASIKNGKPWNPIDGVRIYIPVCAEAEINGKVAGVSSETTGISKYSYIMALLANRAIDEIKQYYKGVHLPAVSQPCEASIAVVEQGLSEERIILVTADKKAYNAWVTLNVCRDRVICIYVGHRNKPLNIDGLYSKFYASIVLASQIYVASSIIPLELSMDNKRIRMVLETLQGAGAPVLNIIEEPTSYHRAS
;
A
#
# COMPACT_ATOMS: atom_id res chain seq x y z
N MET A 1 -36.28 -30.67 1.60
CA MET A 1 -34.94 -31.01 2.14
C MET A 1 -34.54 -29.87 3.05
N GLY A 2 -34.42 -30.13 4.35
CA GLY A 2 -34.16 -29.10 5.36
C GLY A 2 -32.72 -28.58 5.30
N GLU A 3 -32.50 -27.39 5.86
CA GLU A 3 -31.22 -26.68 5.83
C GLU A 3 -30.08 -27.39 6.60
N GLU A 4 -30.40 -28.28 7.54
CA GLU A 4 -29.42 -29.18 8.20
C GLU A 4 -28.70 -30.09 7.18
N GLY A 5 -29.39 -30.47 6.09
CA GLY A 5 -28.82 -31.34 5.06
C GLY A 5 -27.66 -30.72 4.26
N TYR A 6 -27.48 -29.39 4.28
CA TYR A 6 -26.32 -28.76 3.63
C TYR A 6 -25.06 -28.85 4.49
N ILE A 7 -25.18 -28.76 5.82
CA ILE A 7 -24.03 -28.93 6.71
C ILE A 7 -23.56 -30.39 6.66
N ASP A 8 -24.49 -31.34 6.68
CA ASP A 8 -24.19 -32.78 6.57
C ASP A 8 -23.46 -33.13 5.28
N GLN A 9 -23.88 -32.56 4.14
CA GLN A 9 -23.20 -32.75 2.85
C GLN A 9 -21.77 -32.20 2.84
N LEU A 10 -21.53 -31.03 3.45
CA LEU A 10 -20.17 -30.50 3.59
C LEU A 10 -19.33 -31.39 4.52
N LEU A 11 -19.90 -31.85 5.63
CA LEU A 11 -19.23 -32.77 6.56
C LEU A 11 -18.86 -34.08 5.88
N ASP A 12 -19.76 -34.69 5.10
CA ASP A 12 -19.49 -35.91 4.36
C ASP A 12 -18.38 -35.72 3.32
N PHE A 13 -18.36 -34.58 2.63
CA PHE A 13 -17.25 -34.23 1.75
C PHE A 13 -15.94 -34.13 2.53
N LEU A 14 -15.90 -33.37 3.63
CA LEU A 14 -14.68 -33.15 4.42
C LEU A 14 -14.20 -34.46 5.08
N ARG A 15 -15.11 -35.37 5.45
CA ARG A 15 -14.80 -36.73 5.93
C ARG A 15 -14.00 -37.55 4.92
N SER A 16 -14.15 -37.29 3.62
CA SER A 16 -13.37 -37.93 2.55
C SER A 16 -11.97 -37.35 2.35
N ARG A 17 -11.62 -36.23 3.02
CA ARG A 17 -10.34 -35.53 2.86
C ARG A 17 -9.37 -35.83 4.01
N SER A 18 -8.08 -35.73 3.73
CA SER A 18 -7.00 -35.77 4.73
C SER A 18 -6.54 -34.35 5.06
N PHE A 19 -6.46 -34.00 6.34
CA PHE A 19 -5.94 -32.72 6.81
C PHE A 19 -4.45 -32.84 7.16
N HIS A 20 -3.63 -31.91 6.69
CA HIS A 20 -2.21 -31.86 6.99
C HIS A 20 -1.99 -31.61 8.47
N ASN A 21 -1.11 -32.41 9.08
CA ASN A 21 -0.78 -32.34 10.51
C ASN A 21 -1.98 -32.46 11.48
N GLY A 22 -3.18 -32.80 10.97
CA GLY A 22 -4.41 -32.75 11.74
C GLY A 22 -4.82 -31.32 12.15
N GLU A 23 -4.43 -30.29 11.40
CA GLU A 23 -4.75 -28.89 11.68
C GLU A 23 -5.58 -28.29 10.54
N ALA A 24 -6.56 -27.44 10.87
CA ALA A 24 -7.30 -26.68 9.86
C ALA A 24 -7.74 -25.32 10.40
N SER A 25 -7.84 -24.35 9.51
CA SER A 25 -8.47 -23.05 9.80
C SER A 25 -9.86 -22.98 9.19
N ILE A 26 -10.84 -22.57 10.00
CA ILE A 26 -12.20 -22.25 9.56
C ILE A 26 -12.30 -20.73 9.49
N ILE A 27 -12.67 -20.21 8.32
CA ILE A 27 -12.77 -18.78 8.03
C ILE A 27 -14.23 -18.45 7.67
N PRO A 28 -15.05 -17.97 8.61
CA PRO A 28 -16.37 -17.44 8.31
C PRO A 28 -16.26 -16.07 7.63
N VAL A 29 -16.89 -15.92 6.48
CA VAL A 29 -16.89 -14.69 5.68
C VAL A 29 -18.27 -14.04 5.74
N LEU A 30 -18.40 -13.06 6.62
CA LEU A 30 -19.58 -12.21 6.80
C LEU A 30 -19.37 -10.79 6.26
N THR A 31 -18.10 -10.34 6.19
CA THR A 31 -17.68 -9.00 5.74
C THR A 31 -16.38 -9.08 4.94
N HIS A 32 -16.14 -8.07 4.09
CA HIS A 32 -14.86 -7.85 3.39
C HIS A 32 -14.29 -9.06 2.61
N PRO A 33 -15.08 -9.72 1.73
CA PRO A 33 -14.68 -10.95 1.03
C PRO A 33 -13.41 -10.83 0.17
N TRP A 34 -13.03 -9.62 -0.24
CA TRP A 34 -11.79 -9.38 -0.98
C TRP A 34 -10.50 -9.67 -0.18
N ASN A 35 -10.56 -9.75 1.15
CA ASN A 35 -9.40 -10.03 2.02
C ASN A 35 -9.16 -11.52 2.29
N VAL A 36 -9.99 -12.43 1.78
CA VAL A 36 -9.91 -13.89 2.05
C VAL A 36 -8.52 -14.45 1.73
N ALA A 37 -7.99 -14.20 0.54
CA ALA A 37 -6.65 -14.67 0.15
C ALA A 37 -5.54 -14.10 1.07
N SER A 38 -5.64 -12.84 1.46
CA SER A 38 -4.70 -12.25 2.42
C SER A 38 -4.77 -12.96 3.78
N VAL A 39 -5.96 -13.28 4.29
CA VAL A 39 -6.11 -14.00 5.57
C VAL A 39 -5.50 -15.41 5.46
N VAL A 40 -5.89 -16.17 4.42
CA VAL A 40 -5.40 -17.53 4.18
C VAL A 40 -3.87 -17.58 4.14
N ASN A 41 -3.24 -16.74 3.30
CA ASN A 41 -1.79 -16.76 3.17
C ASN A 41 -1.06 -16.35 4.45
N ARG A 42 -1.58 -15.38 5.20
CA ARG A 42 -0.93 -14.90 6.42
C ARG A 42 -1.02 -15.94 7.54
N LEU A 43 -2.17 -16.59 7.68
CA LEU A 43 -2.29 -17.73 8.59
C LEU A 43 -1.38 -18.89 8.16
N SER A 44 -1.27 -19.15 6.85
CA SER A 44 -0.36 -20.18 6.36
C SER A 44 1.10 -19.87 6.66
N GLU A 45 1.55 -18.65 6.38
CA GLU A 45 2.95 -18.25 6.58
C GLU A 45 3.33 -18.16 8.07
N GLU A 46 2.49 -17.53 8.89
CA GLU A 46 2.84 -17.25 10.29
C GLU A 46 2.58 -18.47 11.19
N LEU A 47 1.53 -19.26 10.91
CA LEU A 47 1.14 -20.41 11.74
C LEU A 47 1.56 -21.75 11.13
N GLY A 48 1.74 -21.84 9.80
CA GLY A 48 2.04 -23.09 9.10
C GLY A 48 0.80 -23.90 8.71
N ILE A 49 -0.39 -23.28 8.69
CA ILE A 49 -1.65 -23.94 8.35
C ILE A 49 -1.73 -24.16 6.84
N LEU A 50 -2.11 -25.36 6.42
CA LEU A 50 -2.23 -25.73 4.99
C LEU A 50 -3.66 -26.03 4.55
N ASP A 51 -4.56 -26.34 5.48
CA ASP A 51 -5.96 -26.66 5.18
C ASP A 51 -6.90 -25.57 5.69
N PHE A 52 -7.73 -25.05 4.79
CA PHE A 52 -8.63 -23.91 5.02
C PHE A 52 -10.05 -24.26 4.60
N ILE A 53 -11.01 -24.00 5.49
CA ILE A 53 -12.45 -24.19 5.25
C ILE A 53 -13.10 -22.81 5.28
N ILE A 54 -13.59 -22.34 4.15
CA ILE A 54 -14.21 -21.03 3.99
C ILE A 54 -15.72 -21.20 4.01
N LEU A 55 -16.36 -20.61 5.01
CA LEU A 55 -17.81 -20.58 5.15
C LEU A 55 -18.32 -19.21 4.69
N THR A 56 -19.25 -19.16 3.77
CA THR A 56 -19.62 -17.90 3.08
C THR A 56 -21.11 -17.60 3.21
N ARG A 57 -21.48 -16.33 2.97
CA ARG A 57 -22.85 -15.91 2.63
C ARG A 57 -23.03 -15.93 1.12
N LYS A 58 -24.23 -16.22 0.65
CA LYS A 58 -24.55 -16.43 -0.78
C LYS A 58 -24.15 -15.24 -1.65
N GLU A 59 -24.37 -14.03 -1.16
CA GLU A 59 -24.11 -12.77 -1.84
C GLU A 59 -22.63 -12.36 -1.87
N LEU A 60 -21.76 -13.04 -1.11
CA LEU A 60 -20.32 -12.75 -1.06
C LEU A 60 -19.49 -13.74 -1.88
N VAL A 61 -20.12 -14.80 -2.42
CA VAL A 61 -19.44 -15.93 -3.08
C VAL A 61 -18.55 -15.48 -4.23
N ASP A 62 -19.08 -14.64 -5.12
CA ASP A 62 -18.33 -14.18 -6.30
C ASP A 62 -17.09 -13.38 -5.91
N ASP A 63 -17.21 -12.52 -4.89
CA ASP A 63 -16.10 -11.73 -4.37
C ASP A 63 -15.04 -12.60 -3.66
N VAL A 64 -15.48 -13.67 -2.97
CA VAL A 64 -14.57 -14.66 -2.35
C VAL A 64 -13.76 -15.38 -3.42
N TYR A 65 -14.41 -15.89 -4.48
CA TYR A 65 -13.70 -16.54 -5.57
C TYR A 65 -12.79 -15.57 -6.33
N GLN A 66 -13.24 -14.33 -6.53
CA GLN A 66 -12.40 -13.30 -7.11
C GLN A 66 -11.16 -13.04 -6.25
N SER A 67 -11.31 -12.97 -4.92
CA SER A 67 -10.19 -12.83 -3.98
C SER A 67 -9.19 -13.98 -4.13
N LEU A 68 -9.66 -15.23 -4.09
CA LEU A 68 -8.81 -16.42 -4.19
C LEU A 68 -8.16 -16.59 -5.57
N SER A 69 -8.81 -16.11 -6.65
CA SER A 69 -8.27 -16.19 -8.02
C SER A 69 -7.14 -15.20 -8.31
N GLN A 70 -6.99 -14.16 -7.48
CA GLN A 70 -5.96 -13.14 -7.62
C GLN A 70 -4.61 -13.58 -7.07
N GLU A 71 -4.54 -14.77 -6.47
CA GLU A 71 -3.27 -15.30 -6.00
C GLU A 71 -2.33 -15.62 -7.16
N PRO A 72 -1.04 -15.24 -7.06
CA PRO A 72 -0.05 -15.81 -7.95
C PRO A 72 -0.07 -17.33 -7.76
N ALA A 73 -0.27 -18.08 -8.85
CA ALA A 73 -0.48 -19.53 -8.90
C ALA A 73 0.70 -20.40 -8.41
N LEU A 74 1.26 -20.13 -7.23
CA LEU A 74 2.55 -20.64 -6.75
C LEU A 74 2.54 -20.94 -5.24
N THR A 75 1.52 -21.65 -4.77
CA THR A 75 1.63 -22.53 -3.60
C THR A 75 0.74 -23.76 -3.83
N SER A 76 1.27 -24.74 -4.58
CA SER A 76 0.62 -26.04 -4.85
C SER A 76 0.41 -26.92 -3.59
N GLU A 77 0.44 -26.33 -2.40
CA GLU A 77 0.41 -27.01 -1.11
C GLU A 77 -0.79 -26.59 -0.24
N LEU A 78 -1.57 -25.56 -0.62
CA LEU A 78 -2.75 -25.12 0.13
C LEU A 78 -4.01 -25.87 -0.32
N ASN A 79 -4.73 -26.42 0.65
CA ASN A 79 -6.05 -27.01 0.45
C ASN A 79 -7.13 -26.02 0.90
N ILE A 80 -7.83 -25.41 -0.05
CA ILE A 80 -8.89 -24.43 0.23
C ILE A 80 -10.24 -25.02 -0.15
N TYR A 81 -11.14 -25.14 0.83
CA TYR A 81 -12.49 -25.68 0.66
C TYR A 81 -13.53 -24.58 0.89
N VAL A 82 -14.21 -24.12 -0.18
CA VAL A 82 -15.30 -23.13 -0.07
C VAL A 82 -16.63 -23.86 0.01
N ASP A 83 -17.44 -23.60 1.04
CA ASP A 83 -18.72 -24.25 1.29
C ASP A 83 -19.68 -24.24 0.07
N HIS A 84 -19.77 -23.10 -0.60
CA HIS A 84 -20.61 -22.92 -1.79
C HIS A 84 -20.27 -23.89 -2.93
N MET A 85 -19.02 -24.35 -3.04
CA MET A 85 -18.61 -25.28 -4.10
C MET A 85 -19.27 -26.66 -3.97
N TYR A 86 -19.59 -27.07 -2.75
CA TYR A 86 -20.01 -28.44 -2.45
C TYR A 86 -21.49 -28.53 -2.13
N VAL A 87 -22.08 -27.45 -1.61
CA VAL A 87 -23.46 -27.39 -1.16
C VAL A 87 -24.11 -26.07 -1.60
N LYS A 88 -24.32 -25.16 -0.64
CA LYS A 88 -24.64 -23.74 -0.77
C LYS A 88 -24.00 -23.03 0.43
N SER A 89 -23.87 -21.71 0.36
CA SER A 89 -23.41 -20.87 1.47
C SER A 89 -24.14 -21.18 2.79
N ILE A 90 -23.39 -21.57 3.81
CA ILE A 90 -23.89 -22.05 5.10
C ILE A 90 -24.19 -20.89 6.06
N LEU A 91 -23.56 -19.73 5.84
CA LEU A 91 -23.78 -18.54 6.65
C LEU A 91 -24.99 -17.74 6.16
N HIS A 92 -25.73 -17.22 7.12
CA HIS A 92 -26.92 -16.40 6.96
C HIS A 92 -26.76 -15.02 7.61
N ASP A 93 -27.84 -14.23 7.66
CA ASP A 93 -27.83 -12.89 8.26
C ASP A 93 -27.77 -12.92 9.79
N SER A 94 -28.31 -13.99 10.40
CA SER A 94 -28.43 -14.12 11.85
C SER A 94 -27.12 -14.56 12.49
N VAL A 95 -26.56 -13.67 13.31
CA VAL A 95 -25.35 -13.93 14.10
C VAL A 95 -25.49 -15.16 15.00
N PHE A 96 -26.65 -15.30 15.66
CA PHE A 96 -26.90 -16.42 16.57
C PHE A 96 -26.98 -17.75 15.81
N ASP A 97 -27.74 -17.79 14.71
CA ASP A 97 -27.89 -19.02 13.92
C ASP A 97 -26.55 -19.45 13.32
N ASN A 98 -25.75 -18.50 12.84
CA ASN A 98 -24.42 -18.79 12.33
C ASN A 98 -23.49 -19.36 13.43
N ALA A 99 -23.57 -18.85 14.66
CA ALA A 99 -22.76 -19.35 15.77
C ALA A 99 -23.15 -20.79 16.15
N VAL A 100 -24.45 -21.08 16.21
CA VAL A 100 -24.98 -22.43 16.47
C VAL A 100 -24.59 -23.40 15.35
N ARG A 101 -24.69 -22.99 14.08
CA ARG A 101 -24.26 -23.78 12.92
C ARG A 101 -22.78 -24.07 12.95
N LEU A 102 -21.95 -23.07 13.26
CA LEU A 102 -20.50 -23.24 13.36
C LEU A 102 -20.12 -24.18 14.51
N GLN A 103 -20.81 -24.09 15.64
CA GLN A 103 -20.64 -25.04 16.74
C GLN A 103 -21.00 -26.47 16.33
N TYR A 104 -22.15 -26.66 15.69
CA TYR A 104 -22.56 -27.97 15.19
C TYR A 104 -21.53 -28.53 14.19
N PHE A 105 -21.07 -27.70 13.25
CA PHE A 105 -20.04 -28.07 12.29
C PHE A 105 -18.73 -28.50 12.97
N ILE A 106 -18.24 -27.72 13.95
CA ILE A 106 -16.98 -28.01 14.66
C ILE A 106 -17.08 -29.30 15.47
N ASN A 107 -18.17 -29.51 16.19
CA ASN A 107 -18.38 -30.73 16.97
C ASN A 107 -18.40 -32.01 16.10
N ASN A 108 -18.73 -31.89 14.81
CA ASN A 108 -18.81 -33.02 13.89
C ASN A 108 -17.52 -33.27 13.07
N ILE A 109 -16.55 -32.37 13.13
CA ILE A 109 -15.26 -32.49 12.43
C ILE A 109 -14.07 -32.68 13.38
N SER A 110 -14.28 -32.42 14.67
CA SER A 110 -13.23 -32.38 15.69
C SER A 110 -12.53 -33.72 15.94
N ASP A 111 -13.22 -34.86 15.77
CA ASP A 111 -12.60 -36.19 15.85
C ASP A 111 -11.50 -36.42 14.80
N ARG A 112 -11.43 -35.57 13.77
CA ARG A 112 -10.48 -35.67 12.66
C ARG A 112 -9.43 -34.57 12.65
N ILE A 113 -9.68 -33.46 13.35
CA ILE A 113 -8.82 -32.28 13.37
C ILE A 113 -8.35 -32.10 14.80
N ARG A 114 -7.09 -32.44 15.05
CA ARG A 114 -6.42 -32.29 16.35
C ARG A 114 -6.47 -30.84 16.83
N ARG A 115 -6.35 -29.87 15.93
CA ARG A 115 -6.32 -28.44 16.26
C ARG A 115 -7.12 -27.62 15.25
N ILE A 116 -8.15 -26.93 15.75
CA ILE A 116 -9.04 -26.10 14.94
C ILE A 116 -8.73 -24.64 15.24
N TYR A 117 -8.37 -23.90 14.18
CA TYR A 117 -8.26 -22.45 14.22
C TYR A 117 -9.57 -21.85 13.71
N ILE A 118 -10.15 -20.89 14.43
CA ILE A 118 -11.28 -20.10 13.93
C ILE A 118 -10.79 -18.69 13.69
N ASP A 119 -10.76 -18.27 12.43
CA ASP A 119 -10.40 -16.91 12.09
C ASP A 119 -11.60 -15.96 12.17
N LEU A 120 -11.43 -14.86 12.90
CA LEU A 120 -12.49 -13.89 13.16
C LEU A 120 -12.37 -12.63 12.28
N THR A 121 -11.37 -12.55 11.40
CA THR A 121 -11.04 -11.35 10.62
C THR A 121 -12.20 -10.85 9.78
N LEU A 122 -12.87 -11.77 9.08
CA LEU A 122 -13.92 -11.48 8.10
C LEU A 122 -15.32 -11.57 8.71
N THR A 123 -15.40 -11.33 10.01
CA THR A 123 -16.63 -11.42 10.80
C THR A 123 -17.00 -10.07 11.41
N THR A 124 -18.09 -10.02 12.17
CA THR A 124 -18.49 -8.83 12.93
C THR A 124 -18.16 -9.04 14.41
N GLY A 125 -17.91 -7.95 15.14
CA GLY A 125 -17.70 -8.01 16.59
C GLY A 125 -18.81 -8.77 17.34
N PRO A 126 -20.10 -8.53 17.06
CA PRO A 126 -21.19 -9.30 17.63
C PRO A 126 -21.11 -10.81 17.33
N PHE A 127 -20.64 -11.18 16.14
CA PHE A 127 -20.44 -12.58 15.78
C PHE A 127 -19.34 -13.24 16.60
N ALA A 128 -18.16 -12.61 16.70
CA ALA A 128 -17.05 -13.10 17.50
C ALA A 128 -17.46 -13.34 18.98
N VAL A 129 -18.13 -12.36 19.60
CA VAL A 129 -18.59 -12.46 21.00
C VAL A 129 -19.63 -13.56 21.18
N THR A 130 -20.59 -13.67 20.25
CA THR A 130 -21.62 -14.72 20.30
C THR A 130 -20.99 -16.10 20.19
N LEU A 131 -20.02 -16.25 19.29
CA LEU A 131 -19.31 -17.50 19.06
C LEU A 131 -18.54 -17.96 20.30
N GLN A 132 -17.81 -17.05 20.95
CA GLN A 132 -17.12 -17.33 22.20
C GLN A 132 -18.10 -17.75 23.32
N GLY A 133 -19.24 -17.05 23.43
CA GLY A 133 -20.28 -17.39 24.41
C GLY A 133 -20.95 -18.75 24.16
N VAL A 134 -21.03 -19.18 22.91
CA VAL A 134 -21.56 -20.49 22.51
C VAL A 134 -20.55 -21.60 22.82
N PHE A 135 -19.27 -21.43 22.47
CA PHE A 135 -18.24 -22.45 22.70
C PHE A 135 -17.84 -22.65 24.17
N SER A 136 -17.77 -21.56 24.95
CA SER A 136 -17.45 -21.63 26.39
C SER A 136 -18.44 -22.47 27.19
N LYS A 137 -19.68 -22.62 26.71
CA LYS A 137 -20.73 -23.42 27.37
C LYS A 137 -20.71 -24.91 27.01
N THR A 138 -20.01 -25.31 25.95
CA THR A 138 -20.09 -26.68 25.40
C THR A 138 -18.83 -27.52 25.54
N GLY A 139 -17.73 -26.93 26.02
CA GLY A 139 -16.64 -27.64 26.70
C GLY A 139 -15.93 -28.77 25.95
N SER A 140 -15.95 -28.80 24.62
CA SER A 140 -15.57 -30.04 23.92
C SER A 140 -14.22 -30.01 23.17
N HIS A 141 -13.69 -28.85 22.75
CA HIS A 141 -12.48 -28.86 21.89
C HIS A 141 -11.54 -27.65 22.09
N PRO A 142 -10.22 -27.85 21.93
CA PRO A 142 -9.23 -26.79 21.93
C PRO A 142 -9.36 -25.93 20.66
N ILE A 143 -10.16 -24.87 20.74
CA ILE A 143 -10.34 -23.90 19.67
C ILE A 143 -9.36 -22.76 19.90
N ILE A 144 -8.53 -22.49 18.89
CA ILE A 144 -7.64 -21.32 18.87
C ILE A 144 -8.29 -20.26 18.00
N TYR A 145 -8.52 -19.07 18.53
CA TYR A 145 -9.05 -17.98 17.73
C TYR A 145 -7.90 -17.21 17.09
N THR A 146 -8.04 -16.90 15.80
CA THR A 146 -7.10 -16.05 15.08
C THR A 146 -7.78 -14.79 14.59
N TYR A 147 -7.00 -13.74 14.46
CA TYR A 147 -7.42 -12.50 13.82
C TYR A 147 -6.25 -11.94 13.03
N VAL A 148 -6.47 -11.64 11.76
CA VAL A 148 -5.49 -10.98 10.89
C VAL A 148 -5.91 -9.52 10.78
N ASP A 149 -5.12 -8.60 11.35
CA ASP A 149 -5.42 -7.17 11.21
C ASP A 149 -5.21 -6.76 9.76
N THR A 150 -6.30 -6.53 9.02
CA THR A 150 -6.27 -6.19 7.60
C THR A 150 -7.00 -4.89 7.36
N ILE A 151 -6.63 -4.18 6.29
CA ILE A 151 -7.38 -3.01 5.87
C ILE A 151 -8.59 -3.47 5.05
N PRO A 152 -9.81 -3.06 5.40
CA PRO A 152 -11.02 -3.50 4.72
C PRO A 152 -11.34 -2.67 3.47
N LEU A 153 -10.36 -2.39 2.60
CA LEU A 153 -10.58 -1.63 1.36
C LEU A 153 -10.48 -2.53 0.12
N PRO A 154 -11.44 -2.44 -0.82
CA PRO A 154 -11.30 -3.10 -2.11
C PRO A 154 -10.13 -2.50 -2.89
N GLY A 155 -9.38 -3.36 -3.61
CA GLY A 155 -8.26 -2.95 -4.47
C GLY A 155 -6.90 -2.85 -3.77
N LEU A 156 -6.82 -3.19 -2.49
CA LEU A 156 -5.54 -3.42 -1.83
C LEU A 156 -4.84 -4.65 -2.43
N PRO A 157 -3.53 -4.57 -2.69
CA PRO A 157 -2.77 -5.76 -3.04
C PRO A 157 -2.88 -6.80 -1.94
N GLN A 158 -3.11 -8.05 -2.35
CA GLN A 158 -3.10 -9.18 -1.44
C GLN A 158 -1.67 -9.55 -1.05
N TYR A 159 -1.53 -10.24 0.07
CA TYR A 159 -0.28 -10.90 0.40
C TYR A 159 0.10 -11.91 -0.71
N PRO A 160 1.37 -12.07 -1.11
CA PRO A 160 2.61 -11.47 -0.61
C PRO A 160 2.97 -10.09 -1.18
N SER A 161 2.07 -9.47 -1.94
CA SER A 161 2.30 -8.18 -2.61
C SER A 161 2.02 -6.97 -1.71
N SER A 162 1.76 -7.18 -0.43
CA SER A 162 1.65 -6.14 0.61
C SER A 162 2.60 -6.46 1.76
N PRO A 163 3.10 -5.45 2.51
CA PRO A 163 4.04 -5.71 3.59
C PRO A 163 3.42 -6.54 4.71
N ARG A 164 4.20 -7.43 5.33
CA ARG A 164 3.74 -8.31 6.43
C ARG A 164 3.11 -7.51 7.60
N TRP A 165 3.64 -6.33 7.93
CA TRP A 165 3.11 -5.48 9.01
C TRP A 165 1.73 -4.87 8.76
N MET A 166 1.23 -4.90 7.52
CA MET A 166 -0.13 -4.48 7.16
C MET A 166 -1.18 -5.56 7.42
N HIS A 167 -0.73 -6.79 7.71
CA HIS A 167 -1.55 -7.99 7.86
C HIS A 167 -1.05 -8.82 9.04
N ARG A 168 -1.14 -8.28 10.26
CA ARG A 168 -0.58 -8.94 11.46
C ARG A 168 -1.48 -10.05 11.95
N VAL A 169 -0.90 -11.18 12.31
CA VAL A 169 -1.63 -12.31 12.86
C VAL A 169 -1.64 -12.21 14.38
N TYR A 170 -2.83 -12.20 14.95
CA TYR A 170 -3.10 -12.30 16.37
C TYR A 170 -3.64 -13.69 16.66
N VAL A 171 -3.09 -14.33 17.67
CA VAL A 171 -3.50 -15.66 18.11
C VAL A 171 -3.95 -15.58 19.56
N TYR A 172 -5.21 -15.89 19.79
CA TYR A 172 -5.80 -15.95 21.13
C TYR A 172 -5.76 -17.40 21.58
N ASP A 173 -4.84 -17.70 22.49
CA ASP A 173 -4.65 -19.03 23.05
C ASP A 173 -5.24 -19.07 24.46
N ASP A 174 -5.99 -20.12 24.77
CA ASP A 174 -6.45 -20.40 26.13
C ASP A 174 -5.36 -21.25 26.78
N GLU A 175 -4.84 -20.84 27.94
CA GLU A 175 -3.64 -21.37 28.61
C GLU A 175 -3.59 -22.90 28.77
N SER A 176 -4.75 -23.56 28.62
CA SER A 176 -4.91 -25.01 28.60
C SER A 176 -4.15 -25.76 27.49
N HIS A 177 -3.82 -25.13 26.36
CA HIS A 177 -3.19 -25.81 25.21
C HIS A 177 -2.10 -24.99 24.51
N PRO A 178 -0.93 -24.82 25.14
CA PRO A 178 0.13 -23.97 24.61
C PRO A 178 0.48 -24.36 23.18
N LEU A 179 0.45 -23.38 22.27
CA LEU A 179 1.10 -23.48 20.98
C LEU A 179 2.55 -23.92 21.17
N GLU A 180 2.87 -25.17 20.77
CA GLU A 180 4.23 -25.59 20.48
C GLU A 180 4.72 -24.73 19.31
N THR A 181 5.18 -23.52 19.62
CA THR A 181 5.97 -22.73 18.70
C THR A 181 7.19 -23.56 18.41
N LYS A 182 7.24 -24.20 17.24
CA LYS A 182 8.48 -24.75 16.71
C LYS A 182 9.48 -23.59 16.63
N HIS A 183 10.25 -23.41 17.69
CA HIS A 183 11.45 -22.59 17.71
C HIS A 183 12.47 -23.34 16.87
N GLY A 184 12.39 -23.16 15.55
CA GLY A 184 13.20 -23.94 14.63
C GLY A 184 12.71 -23.76 13.21
N GLY A 185 13.57 -23.16 12.40
CA GLY A 185 13.31 -22.76 11.03
C GLY A 185 12.63 -23.85 10.19
N THR A 186 11.48 -23.47 9.65
CA THR A 186 10.91 -24.03 8.42
C THR A 186 10.23 -22.92 7.62
N GLY A 187 10.81 -21.71 7.62
CA GLY A 187 10.58 -20.73 6.55
C GLY A 187 11.30 -21.10 5.24
N ASP A 188 11.96 -22.27 5.21
CA ASP A 188 13.03 -22.58 4.27
C ASP A 188 12.60 -23.46 3.08
N LYS A 189 11.29 -23.67 2.86
CA LYS A 189 10.83 -24.51 1.72
C LYS A 189 9.92 -23.85 0.70
N THR A 190 9.34 -22.68 0.96
CA THR A 190 8.35 -22.12 0.03
C THR A 190 8.65 -20.72 -0.52
N LEU A 191 9.69 -20.02 -0.05
CA LEU A 191 10.03 -18.68 -0.56
C LEU A 191 11.53 -18.43 -0.80
N SER A 192 12.34 -19.49 -0.91
CA SER A 192 13.74 -19.43 -1.41
C SER A 192 13.78 -19.28 -2.94
N ALA A 193 13.03 -18.31 -3.46
CA ALA A 193 13.25 -17.80 -4.81
C ALA A 193 14.22 -16.65 -4.69
N THR A 194 15.44 -16.83 -5.22
CA THR A 194 16.51 -15.83 -5.33
C THR A 194 15.92 -14.45 -5.53
N ILE A 195 16.38 -13.45 -4.77
CA ILE A 195 15.88 -12.08 -4.88
C ILE A 195 16.59 -11.38 -6.05
N SER A 196 16.70 -12.08 -7.18
CA SER A 196 17.22 -11.54 -8.42
C SER A 196 16.04 -11.13 -9.30
N GLY A 197 16.09 -9.92 -9.83
CA GLY A 197 14.99 -9.39 -10.61
C GLY A 197 15.15 -7.92 -10.92
N LYS A 198 14.21 -7.41 -11.73
CA LYS A 198 14.12 -6.00 -12.08
C LYS A 198 12.84 -5.41 -11.53
N ILE A 199 12.91 -4.22 -10.97
CA ILE A 199 11.74 -3.41 -10.65
C ILE A 199 11.52 -2.45 -11.82
N MET A 200 10.38 -2.61 -12.48
CA MET A 200 9.93 -1.73 -13.55
C MET A 200 8.73 -0.92 -13.06
N TRP A 201 8.63 0.33 -13.47
CA TRP A 201 7.45 1.14 -13.16
C TRP A 201 6.18 0.55 -13.79
N LYS A 202 5.21 0.20 -12.94
CA LYS A 202 3.86 -0.23 -13.32
C LYS A 202 2.79 0.61 -12.60
N GLY A 203 3.12 1.87 -12.33
CA GLY A 203 2.37 2.74 -11.42
C GLY A 203 2.76 2.53 -9.97
N THR A 204 2.38 3.47 -9.11
CA THR A 204 2.68 3.48 -7.67
C THR A 204 2.21 2.20 -6.98
N ARG A 205 1.07 1.63 -7.41
CA ARG A 205 0.61 0.32 -6.91
C ARG A 205 1.63 -0.79 -7.17
N GLY A 206 2.12 -0.91 -8.41
CA GLY A 206 3.09 -1.95 -8.76
C GLY A 206 4.44 -1.77 -8.06
N ILE A 207 4.89 -0.52 -7.87
CA ILE A 207 6.08 -0.23 -7.06
C ILE A 207 5.87 -0.65 -5.61
N PHE A 208 4.72 -0.31 -5.02
CA PHE A 208 4.37 -0.75 -3.67
C PHE A 208 4.39 -2.29 -3.59
N GLU A 209 3.83 -2.99 -4.56
CA GLU A 209 3.80 -4.46 -4.60
C GLU A 209 5.21 -5.08 -4.70
N ASP A 210 6.03 -4.62 -5.64
CA ASP A 210 7.37 -5.17 -5.88
C ASP A 210 8.32 -4.89 -4.71
N ILE A 211 8.30 -3.67 -4.15
CA ILE A 211 9.13 -3.32 -2.99
C ILE A 211 8.65 -4.07 -1.74
N SER A 212 7.34 -4.20 -1.54
CA SER A 212 6.80 -4.98 -0.41
C SER A 212 7.21 -6.43 -0.47
N ARG A 213 7.21 -7.04 -1.66
CA ARG A 213 7.67 -8.43 -1.85
C ARG A 213 9.15 -8.57 -1.49
N ILE A 214 9.99 -7.61 -1.85
CA ILE A 214 11.42 -7.59 -1.46
C ILE A 214 11.56 -7.51 0.05
N MET A 215 10.85 -6.56 0.68
CA MET A 215 10.87 -6.39 2.13
C MET A 215 10.41 -7.66 2.83
N ASN A 216 9.31 -8.29 2.40
CA ASN A 216 8.80 -9.53 2.98
C ASN A 216 9.79 -10.69 2.88
N LYS A 217 10.49 -10.83 1.75
CA LYS A 217 11.52 -11.88 1.57
C LYS A 217 12.75 -11.69 2.48
N LEU A 218 13.06 -10.46 2.87
CA LEU A 218 14.08 -10.19 3.87
C LEU A 218 13.68 -10.71 5.25
N ILE A 219 12.39 -10.77 5.57
CA ILE A 219 11.87 -11.19 6.87
C ILE A 219 11.90 -12.72 6.97
N ASP A 220 12.84 -13.27 7.74
CA ASP A 220 13.00 -14.70 8.00
C ASP A 220 12.34 -15.20 9.30
N VAL A 221 11.86 -14.29 10.14
CA VAL A 221 11.13 -14.62 11.36
C VAL A 221 9.62 -14.62 11.15
N ARG A 222 8.88 -15.30 12.03
CA ARG A 222 7.41 -15.20 12.14
C ARG A 222 7.02 -13.90 12.84
N LEU A 223 5.99 -13.23 12.35
CA LEU A 223 5.41 -11.99 12.86
C LEU A 223 3.97 -12.25 13.31
N MET A 224 3.83 -12.89 14.48
CA MET A 224 2.55 -13.12 15.14
C MET A 224 2.57 -12.61 16.58
N GLU A 225 1.44 -12.10 17.06
CA GLU A 225 1.23 -11.65 18.44
C GLU A 225 0.33 -12.67 19.17
N LYS A 226 0.81 -13.22 20.28
CA LYS A 226 0.01 -14.11 21.13
C LYS A 226 -0.70 -13.30 22.20
N ILE A 227 -1.98 -13.59 22.42
CA ILE A 227 -2.81 -12.95 23.44
C ILE A 227 -3.34 -14.05 24.36
N SER A 228 -3.03 -13.96 25.66
CA SER A 228 -3.51 -14.90 26.69
C SER A 228 -4.06 -14.13 27.89
N GLY A 229 -5.34 -14.34 28.23
CA GLY A 229 -5.98 -13.70 29.38
C GLY A 229 -5.84 -12.17 29.44
N GLU A 230 -5.34 -11.65 30.57
CA GLU A 230 -5.07 -10.22 30.78
C GLU A 230 -3.66 -9.79 30.32
N PHE A 231 -2.83 -10.74 29.88
CA PHE A 231 -1.45 -10.49 29.47
C PHE A 231 -1.32 -10.56 27.94
N ARG A 232 -1.02 -9.42 27.33
CA ARG A 232 -0.24 -9.44 26.09
C ARG A 232 1.15 -9.91 26.48
N GLU A 233 1.56 -11.11 26.06
CA GLU A 233 2.99 -11.38 26.00
C GLU A 233 3.54 -10.36 25.02
N ASP A 234 4.19 -9.32 25.57
CA ASP A 234 4.74 -8.25 24.79
C ASP A 234 5.60 -8.84 23.67
N ILE A 235 5.36 -8.30 22.47
CA ILE A 235 6.21 -8.36 21.30
C ILE A 235 7.67 -8.58 21.76
N PRO A 236 8.40 -9.61 21.26
CA PRO A 236 9.79 -9.84 21.64
C PRO A 236 10.55 -8.51 21.65
N GLU A 237 11.29 -8.21 22.72
CA GLU A 237 11.96 -6.90 22.91
C GLU A 237 12.82 -6.46 21.71
N SER A 238 13.20 -7.38 20.82
CA SER A 238 13.80 -7.09 19.53
C SER A 238 12.84 -7.36 18.36
N SER A 239 11.94 -6.41 18.03
CA SER A 239 11.35 -6.39 16.69
C SER A 239 12.48 -6.37 15.66
N PRO A 240 12.49 -7.26 14.65
CA PRO A 240 13.44 -7.15 13.54
C PRO A 240 13.38 -5.76 12.93
N VAL A 241 14.54 -5.20 12.60
CA VAL A 241 14.67 -3.86 12.04
C VAL A 241 15.16 -3.95 10.61
N LEU A 242 14.33 -3.47 9.68
CA LEU A 242 14.75 -3.22 8.31
C LEU A 242 15.51 -1.89 8.26
N VAL A 243 16.76 -1.94 7.80
CA VAL A 243 17.60 -0.76 7.60
C VAL A 243 17.85 -0.55 6.12
N VAL A 244 17.59 0.67 5.65
CA VAL A 244 17.88 1.11 4.29
C VAL A 244 19.02 2.12 4.33
N ASN A 245 20.13 1.78 3.68
CA ASN A 245 21.31 2.63 3.55
C ASN A 245 21.45 3.14 2.11
N ALA A 246 21.77 4.42 1.94
CA ALA A 246 22.31 4.95 0.71
C ALA A 246 23.82 4.70 0.67
N LEU A 247 24.31 4.18 -0.45
CA LEU A 247 25.72 3.82 -0.62
C LEU A 247 26.45 4.93 -1.37
N ASN A 248 27.48 5.49 -0.74
CA ASN A 248 28.38 6.41 -1.41
C ASN A 248 29.29 5.64 -2.38
N SER A 249 29.17 5.94 -3.67
CA SER A 249 29.92 5.25 -4.72
C SER A 249 31.41 5.64 -4.76
N VAL A 250 31.82 6.71 -4.08
CA VAL A 250 33.22 7.20 -4.07
C VAL A 250 34.04 6.51 -2.99
N ASN A 251 33.53 6.48 -1.75
CA ASN A 251 34.27 6.01 -0.58
C ASN A 251 33.70 4.73 0.05
N GLY A 252 32.57 4.21 -0.45
CA GLY A 252 31.90 3.02 0.07
C GLY A 252 31.14 3.24 1.39
N GLU A 253 31.00 4.48 1.85
CA GLU A 253 30.27 4.83 3.07
C GLU A 253 28.78 4.47 2.95
N ARG A 254 28.23 3.93 4.05
CA ARG A 254 26.81 3.64 4.20
C ARG A 254 26.15 4.74 5.03
N LYS A 255 25.28 5.55 4.42
CA LYS A 255 24.47 6.53 5.15
C LYS A 255 23.05 6.01 5.30
N LYS A 256 22.62 5.80 6.55
CA LYS A 256 21.27 5.32 6.87
C LYS A 256 20.22 6.35 6.47
N ILE A 257 19.28 5.96 5.61
CA ILE A 257 18.19 6.84 5.15
C ILE A 257 16.83 6.46 5.73
N ILE A 258 16.61 5.18 6.07
CA ILE A 258 15.38 4.69 6.69
C ILE A 258 15.72 3.56 7.68
N SER A 259 15.02 3.52 8.80
CA SER A 259 15.01 2.43 9.76
C SER A 259 13.54 2.12 10.07
N LEU A 260 13.16 0.85 10.08
CA LEU A 260 11.77 0.43 10.28
C LEU A 260 11.71 -0.81 11.16
N LYS A 261 10.96 -0.73 12.27
CA LYS A 261 10.62 -1.92 13.06
C LYS A 261 9.51 -2.70 12.36
N LEU A 262 9.81 -3.93 11.97
CA LEU A 262 8.91 -4.72 11.13
C LEU A 262 7.64 -5.17 11.85
N ILE A 263 7.68 -5.34 13.17
CA ILE A 263 6.45 -5.63 13.91
C ILE A 263 5.54 -4.41 13.93
N GLU A 264 6.08 -3.20 14.07
CA GLU A 264 5.30 -1.97 14.25
C GLU A 264 4.86 -1.31 12.92
N GLY A 265 5.54 -1.63 11.82
CA GLY A 265 5.42 -0.89 10.56
C GLY A 265 5.91 0.55 10.72
N PRO A 266 5.54 1.48 9.82
CA PRO A 266 5.98 2.87 9.92
C PRO A 266 5.58 3.50 11.26
N ASP A 267 6.59 3.90 12.03
CA ASP A 267 6.50 4.62 13.30
C ASP A 267 6.94 6.09 13.14
N GLU A 268 6.95 6.84 14.24
CA GLU A 268 7.25 8.28 14.23
C GLU A 268 8.68 8.54 13.72
N ASP A 269 9.64 7.75 14.16
CA ASP A 269 11.04 7.83 13.71
C ASP A 269 11.15 7.52 12.22
N SER A 270 10.49 6.47 11.74
CA SER A 270 10.44 6.10 10.32
C SER A 270 9.90 7.24 9.46
N VAL A 271 8.80 7.89 9.85
CA VAL A 271 8.24 9.01 9.06
C VAL A 271 9.07 10.27 9.13
N ASN A 272 9.76 10.52 10.24
CA ASN A 272 10.74 11.60 10.35
C ASN A 272 11.93 11.37 9.40
N MET A 273 12.42 10.13 9.31
CA MET A 273 13.46 9.74 8.36
C MET A 273 12.98 9.86 6.92
N MET A 274 11.78 9.36 6.59
CA MET A 274 11.18 9.51 5.26
C MET A 274 11.06 10.99 4.87
N MET A 275 10.69 11.86 5.81
CA MET A 275 10.62 13.29 5.54
C MET A 275 12.00 13.92 5.33
N SER A 276 13.06 13.45 5.99
CA SER A 276 14.37 14.13 6.01
C SER A 276 15.44 13.50 5.11
N ASN A 277 15.23 12.30 4.60
CA ASN A 277 16.23 11.53 3.84
C ASN A 277 16.78 12.24 2.60
N TRP A 278 16.02 13.13 1.96
CA TRP A 278 16.48 13.90 0.81
C TRP A 278 17.70 14.76 1.12
N LYS A 279 17.90 15.18 2.38
CA LYS A 279 19.10 15.92 2.81
C LYS A 279 20.33 15.04 2.72
N ILE A 280 20.25 13.82 3.24
CA ILE A 280 21.32 12.82 3.17
C ILE A 280 21.65 12.51 1.71
N LEU A 281 20.62 12.29 0.89
CA LEU A 281 20.82 12.07 -0.55
C LEU A 281 21.45 13.30 -1.23
N SER A 282 21.10 14.52 -0.82
CA SER A 282 21.63 15.75 -1.44
C SER A 282 23.12 15.93 -1.13
N GLU A 283 23.57 15.56 0.07
CA GLU A 283 24.97 15.56 0.43
C GLU A 283 25.75 14.54 -0.38
N LEU A 284 25.24 13.31 -0.49
CA LEU A 284 25.88 12.26 -1.30
C LEU A 284 25.95 12.63 -2.78
N VAL A 285 24.88 13.21 -3.34
CA VAL A 285 24.87 13.68 -4.74
C VAL A 285 25.84 14.84 -4.95
N TYR A 286 25.95 15.75 -3.97
CA TYR A 286 26.92 16.86 -4.04
C TYR A 286 28.38 16.35 -3.97
N GLU A 287 28.66 15.35 -3.14
CA GLU A 287 29.98 14.71 -3.10
C GLU A 287 30.37 14.07 -4.44
N LEU A 288 29.40 13.53 -5.19
CA LEU A 288 29.59 12.99 -6.55
C LEU A 288 29.76 14.07 -7.63
N HIS A 289 29.35 15.31 -7.34
CA HIS A 289 29.33 16.43 -8.28
C HIS A 289 29.78 17.72 -7.59
N GLN A 290 31.02 17.79 -7.10
CA GLN A 290 31.50 18.93 -6.30
C GLN A 290 31.50 20.27 -7.08
N ASP A 291 31.55 20.22 -8.41
CA ASP A 291 31.48 21.39 -9.29
C ASP A 291 30.04 21.94 -9.45
N ALA A 292 29.05 21.23 -8.90
CA ALA A 292 27.65 21.62 -8.94
C ALA A 292 27.31 22.73 -7.94
N ASP A 293 26.36 23.59 -8.30
CA ASP A 293 25.67 24.41 -7.30
C ASP A 293 24.81 23.51 -6.38
N LYS A 294 25.17 23.46 -5.10
CA LYS A 294 24.45 22.70 -4.07
C LYS A 294 22.97 23.07 -4.00
N SER A 295 22.64 24.37 -4.18
CA SER A 295 21.25 24.83 -4.10
C SER A 295 20.37 24.24 -5.21
N SER A 296 20.97 23.98 -6.38
CA SER A 296 20.31 23.34 -7.51
C SER A 296 20.07 21.84 -7.26
N ILE A 297 21.04 21.12 -6.66
CA ILE A 297 20.86 19.71 -6.24
C ILE A 297 19.74 19.61 -5.20
N GLU A 298 19.77 20.45 -4.16
CA GLU A 298 18.75 20.46 -3.11
C GLU A 298 17.36 20.70 -3.71
N ARG A 299 17.23 21.62 -4.67
CA ARG A 299 15.95 21.88 -5.35
C ARG A 299 15.40 20.65 -6.07
N ILE A 300 16.25 19.92 -6.79
CA ILE A 300 15.86 18.70 -7.51
C ILE A 300 15.48 17.60 -6.50
N LEU A 301 16.28 17.38 -5.46
CA LEU A 301 16.00 16.33 -4.48
C LEU A 301 14.76 16.62 -3.61
N MET A 302 14.46 17.88 -3.34
CA MET A 302 13.17 18.26 -2.75
C MET A 302 11.99 17.91 -3.66
N GLN A 303 12.13 17.98 -5.00
CA GLN A 303 11.05 17.54 -5.91
C GLN A 303 10.83 16.03 -5.82
N PHE A 304 11.90 15.23 -5.72
CA PHE A 304 11.78 13.78 -5.48
C PHE A 304 11.08 13.48 -4.15
N GLN A 305 11.43 14.17 -3.07
CA GLN A 305 10.75 14.03 -1.78
C GLN A 305 9.23 14.28 -1.91
N ARG A 306 8.84 15.34 -2.62
CA ARG A 306 7.43 15.70 -2.84
C ARG A 306 6.72 14.70 -3.74
N TYR A 307 7.38 14.28 -4.81
CA TYR A 307 6.88 13.24 -5.72
C TYR A 307 6.53 11.96 -4.97
N THR A 308 7.39 11.51 -4.05
CA THR A 308 7.14 10.28 -3.26
C THR A 308 5.99 10.40 -2.25
N GLY A 309 5.40 11.59 -2.05
CA GLY A 309 4.28 11.80 -1.15
C GLY A 309 4.64 11.88 0.32
N ALA A 310 5.93 12.07 0.64
CA ALA A 310 6.44 12.20 2.02
C ALA A 310 6.07 13.52 2.71
N VAL A 311 5.62 14.50 1.93
CA VAL A 311 5.04 15.75 2.42
C VAL A 311 3.67 15.96 1.80
N ASP A 312 2.73 16.48 2.59
CA ASP A 312 1.39 16.80 2.12
C ASP A 312 1.39 18.12 1.33
N LEU A 313 0.73 18.11 0.16
CA LEU A 313 0.36 19.33 -0.56
C LEU A 313 -0.70 20.10 0.23
N ILE A 314 -0.49 21.41 0.43
CA ILE A 314 -1.41 22.30 1.14
C ILE A 314 -1.81 23.48 0.26
N ALA A 315 -3.07 23.89 0.36
CA ALA A 315 -3.55 25.11 -0.27
C ALA A 315 -3.00 26.31 0.51
N ARG A 316 -1.94 26.95 0.02
CA ARG A 316 -1.29 28.07 0.73
C ARG A 316 -2.05 29.37 0.56
N GLU A 317 -2.49 29.62 -0.65
CA GLU A 317 -3.28 30.81 -0.98
C GLU A 317 -4.36 30.38 -1.96
N LEU A 318 -5.56 30.95 -1.79
CA LEU A 318 -6.69 30.67 -2.64
C LEU A 318 -7.41 31.96 -3.01
N GLU A 319 -7.89 32.00 -4.25
CA GLU A 319 -8.75 33.07 -4.74
C GLU A 319 -9.99 32.46 -5.39
N GLY A 320 -11.14 33.11 -5.22
CA GLY A 320 -12.44 32.63 -5.71
C GLY A 320 -13.54 32.59 -4.65
N GLN A 321 -14.78 32.39 -5.09
CA GLN A 321 -15.96 32.44 -4.22
C GLN A 321 -15.92 31.35 -3.14
N ASN A 322 -16.04 31.74 -1.87
CA ASN A 322 -15.98 30.87 -0.69
C ASN A 322 -14.67 30.04 -0.56
N ALA A 323 -13.57 30.48 -1.19
CA ALA A 323 -12.33 29.71 -1.21
C ALA A 323 -11.49 29.83 0.08
N ARG A 324 -11.58 30.96 0.79
CA ARG A 324 -10.72 31.26 1.95
C ARG A 324 -10.83 30.27 3.11
N ASP A 325 -11.98 29.59 3.24
CA ASP A 325 -12.20 28.56 4.27
C ASP A 325 -11.24 27.36 4.14
N TYR A 326 -10.63 27.19 2.98
CA TYR A 326 -9.74 26.09 2.66
C TYR A 326 -8.25 26.45 2.74
N GLU A 327 -7.90 27.68 3.14
CA GLU A 327 -6.49 28.06 3.33
C GLU A 327 -5.83 27.21 4.43
N GLY A 328 -4.64 26.69 4.14
CA GLY A 328 -3.90 25.75 4.99
C GLY A 328 -4.40 24.31 4.95
N TRP A 329 -5.49 24.00 4.23
CA TRP A 329 -5.99 22.63 4.12
C TRP A 329 -5.07 21.77 3.27
N LYS A 330 -5.01 20.48 3.61
CA LYS A 330 -4.36 19.47 2.76
C LYS A 330 -5.19 19.26 1.50
N MET A 331 -4.55 19.28 0.33
CA MET A 331 -5.23 19.22 -0.97
C MET A 331 -6.16 18.01 -1.11
N HIS A 332 -5.74 16.82 -0.68
CA HIS A 332 -6.59 15.62 -0.73
C HIS A 332 -7.86 15.75 0.11
N SER A 333 -7.80 16.48 1.24
CA SER A 333 -8.96 16.69 2.11
C SER A 333 -9.88 17.78 1.56
N LEU A 334 -9.30 18.83 0.97
CA LEU A 334 -10.03 19.89 0.28
C LEU A 334 -10.88 19.30 -0.86
N LEU A 335 -10.29 18.47 -1.73
CA LEU A 335 -11.00 17.87 -2.87
C LEU A 335 -12.23 17.06 -2.43
N VAL A 336 -12.05 16.21 -1.41
CA VAL A 336 -13.12 15.38 -0.86
C VAL A 336 -14.21 16.22 -0.18
N ASP A 337 -13.81 17.22 0.61
CA ASP A 337 -14.77 18.08 1.32
C ASP A 337 -15.57 18.96 0.36
N MET A 338 -14.92 19.54 -0.64
CA MET A 338 -15.56 20.41 -1.63
C MET A 338 -16.65 19.66 -2.41
N TYR A 339 -16.38 18.44 -2.87
CA TYR A 339 -17.41 17.60 -3.48
C TYR A 339 -18.55 17.29 -2.51
N ARG A 340 -18.25 16.92 -1.25
CA ARG A 340 -19.28 16.61 -0.24
C ARG A 340 -20.21 17.78 0.04
N ARG A 341 -19.70 19.01 0.08
CA ARG A 341 -20.49 20.22 0.31
C ARG A 341 -21.34 20.57 -0.92
N LEU A 342 -20.75 20.52 -2.11
CA LEU A 342 -21.42 20.94 -3.34
C LEU A 342 -22.41 19.89 -3.88
N ARG A 343 -22.18 18.61 -3.59
CA ARG A 343 -22.92 17.46 -4.14
C ARG A 343 -22.99 17.44 -5.67
N ARG A 344 -22.03 18.09 -6.33
CA ARG A 344 -21.93 18.25 -7.77
C ARG A 344 -20.48 18.02 -8.21
N PRO A 345 -20.24 17.50 -9.43
CA PRO A 345 -18.88 17.22 -9.89
C PRO A 345 -18.00 18.47 -9.92
N ILE A 346 -16.76 18.33 -9.48
CA ILE A 346 -15.73 19.37 -9.53
C ILE A 346 -14.64 18.98 -10.54
N ALA A 347 -14.15 19.96 -11.28
CA ALA A 347 -13.02 19.79 -12.19
C ALA A 347 -11.71 20.21 -11.49
N LEU A 348 -10.69 19.39 -11.56
CA LEU A 348 -9.33 19.69 -11.09
C LEU A 348 -8.40 19.86 -12.29
N LEU A 349 -7.83 21.05 -12.43
CA LEU A 349 -6.96 21.46 -13.54
C LEU A 349 -5.58 21.83 -12.98
N PRO A 350 -4.65 20.87 -12.90
CA PRO A 350 -3.26 21.11 -12.53
C PRO A 350 -2.45 21.74 -13.66
N ASP A 351 -1.53 22.64 -13.30
CA ASP A 351 -0.45 23.07 -14.19
C ASP A 351 0.65 22.01 -14.36
N THR A 352 1.65 22.30 -15.19
CA THR A 352 2.81 21.41 -15.38
C THR A 352 3.52 21.10 -14.07
N ASN A 353 3.70 22.09 -13.18
CA ASN A 353 4.49 21.94 -11.95
C ASN A 353 3.86 20.95 -10.96
N MET A 354 2.54 20.84 -10.93
CA MET A 354 1.84 19.93 -10.03
C MET A 354 2.18 18.46 -10.26
N PHE A 355 2.51 18.05 -11.49
CA PHE A 355 2.98 16.69 -11.78
C PHE A 355 4.36 16.40 -11.16
N TYR A 356 5.22 17.43 -11.06
CA TYR A 356 6.49 17.35 -10.35
C TYR A 356 6.35 17.39 -8.82
N GLN A 357 5.27 17.98 -8.30
CA GLN A 357 5.05 18.13 -6.86
C GLN A 357 4.35 16.93 -6.20
N GLY A 358 4.06 15.84 -6.92
CA GLY A 358 3.40 14.67 -6.33
C GLY A 358 1.87 14.76 -6.29
N LEU A 359 1.26 15.37 -7.32
CA LEU A 359 -0.20 15.35 -7.48
C LEU A 359 -0.78 13.92 -7.44
N HIS A 360 -0.13 12.96 -8.09
CA HIS A 360 -0.57 11.55 -8.10
C HIS A 360 -0.69 10.98 -6.67
N MET A 361 0.26 11.26 -5.78
CA MET A 361 0.18 10.84 -4.37
C MET A 361 -0.93 11.56 -3.60
N THR A 362 -1.22 12.83 -3.92
CA THR A 362 -2.37 13.54 -3.36
C THR A 362 -3.69 12.89 -3.77
N LEU A 363 -3.81 12.49 -5.03
CA LEU A 363 -4.98 11.78 -5.54
C LEU A 363 -5.11 10.38 -4.92
N LEU A 364 -3.99 9.67 -4.75
CA LEU A 364 -3.96 8.41 -4.02
C LEU A 364 -4.48 8.56 -2.60
N LYS A 365 -3.99 9.55 -1.85
CA LYS A 365 -4.45 9.81 -0.49
C LYS A 365 -5.94 10.16 -0.42
N ALA A 366 -6.45 10.92 -1.40
CA ALA A 366 -7.89 11.18 -1.52
C ALA A 366 -8.69 9.89 -1.84
N SER A 367 -8.17 9.03 -2.71
CA SER A 367 -8.81 7.75 -3.08
C SER A 367 -8.87 6.77 -1.89
N ILE A 368 -7.83 6.71 -1.06
CA ILE A 368 -7.82 5.95 0.20
C ILE A 368 -8.91 6.50 1.14
N LYS A 369 -9.02 7.83 1.27
CA LYS A 369 -10.05 8.48 2.09
C LYS A 369 -11.49 8.24 1.58
N ASN A 370 -11.64 7.97 0.29
CA ASN A 370 -12.89 7.55 -0.34
C ASN A 370 -13.11 6.03 -0.33
N GLY A 371 -12.23 5.26 0.30
CA GLY A 371 -12.36 3.82 0.48
C GLY A 371 -12.05 2.99 -0.76
N LYS A 372 -11.43 3.56 -1.79
CA LYS A 372 -11.04 2.85 -3.02
C LYS A 372 -9.65 3.32 -3.45
N PRO A 373 -8.56 2.75 -2.89
CA PRO A 373 -7.19 3.10 -3.29
C PRO A 373 -6.99 2.89 -4.80
N TRP A 374 -6.20 3.76 -5.44
CA TRP A 374 -5.94 3.72 -6.89
C TRP A 374 -7.20 3.65 -7.76
N ASN A 375 -8.25 4.37 -7.36
CA ASN A 375 -9.47 4.53 -8.12
C ASN A 375 -9.86 6.01 -8.21
N PRO A 376 -10.75 6.37 -9.16
CA PRO A 376 -11.26 7.73 -9.27
C PRO A 376 -11.87 8.21 -7.96
N ILE A 377 -11.63 9.49 -7.66
CA ILE A 377 -12.19 10.14 -6.48
C ILE A 377 -13.63 10.53 -6.83
N ASP A 378 -14.60 9.97 -6.11
CA ASP A 378 -16.02 10.29 -6.32
C ASP A 378 -16.25 11.80 -6.41
N GLY A 379 -16.88 12.23 -7.50
CA GLY A 379 -17.24 13.62 -7.74
C GLY A 379 -16.09 14.54 -8.18
N VAL A 380 -14.88 14.03 -8.38
CA VAL A 380 -13.74 14.81 -8.87
C VAL A 380 -13.33 14.32 -10.24
N ARG A 381 -13.37 15.21 -11.24
CA ARG A 381 -12.87 14.98 -12.59
C ARG A 381 -11.52 15.64 -12.74
N ILE A 382 -10.51 14.88 -13.14
CA ILE A 382 -9.14 15.37 -13.29
C ILE A 382 -8.88 15.62 -14.76
N TYR A 383 -8.45 16.84 -15.07
CA TYR A 383 -8.13 17.27 -16.42
C TYR A 383 -6.62 17.36 -16.59
N ILE A 384 -6.07 16.80 -17.66
CA ILE A 384 -4.63 16.80 -17.95
C ILE A 384 -4.41 17.74 -19.14
N PRO A 385 -3.81 18.92 -18.94
CA PRO A 385 -3.51 19.85 -20.04
C PRO A 385 -2.56 19.22 -21.05
N VAL A 386 -2.92 19.25 -22.34
CA VAL A 386 -2.05 18.76 -23.43
C VAL A 386 -0.71 19.50 -23.42
N CYS A 387 -0.69 20.80 -23.13
CA CYS A 387 0.53 21.59 -23.01
C CYS A 387 1.45 21.11 -21.88
N ALA A 388 0.91 20.66 -20.74
CA ALA A 388 1.69 20.19 -19.60
C ALA A 388 2.34 18.84 -19.92
N GLU A 389 1.56 17.93 -20.50
CA GLU A 389 2.08 16.65 -20.98
C GLU A 389 3.13 16.84 -22.08
N ALA A 390 2.90 17.73 -23.03
CA ALA A 390 3.86 18.05 -24.09
C ALA A 390 5.16 18.65 -23.53
N GLU A 391 5.08 19.53 -22.53
CA GLU A 391 6.27 20.11 -21.89
C GLU A 391 7.10 19.06 -21.16
N ILE A 392 6.45 18.18 -20.40
CA ILE A 392 7.11 17.07 -19.70
C ILE A 392 7.74 16.10 -20.70
N ASN A 393 7.00 15.72 -21.74
CA ASN A 393 7.50 14.84 -22.79
C ASN A 393 8.64 15.48 -23.59
N GLY A 394 8.59 16.80 -23.82
CA GLY A 394 9.67 17.56 -24.44
C GLY A 394 10.94 17.57 -23.59
N LYS A 395 10.82 17.67 -22.26
CA LYS A 395 11.96 17.52 -21.33
C LYS A 395 12.52 16.11 -21.33
N VAL A 396 11.70 15.09 -21.55
CA VAL A 396 12.17 13.70 -21.71
C VAL A 396 12.86 13.51 -23.06
N ALA A 397 12.30 14.03 -24.15
CA ALA A 397 12.87 13.87 -25.49
C ALA A 397 14.14 14.71 -25.72
N GLY A 398 14.22 15.89 -25.10
CA GLY A 398 15.36 16.82 -25.24
C GLY A 398 16.60 16.44 -24.43
N VAL A 399 16.54 15.37 -23.63
CA VAL A 399 17.61 14.95 -22.73
C VAL A 399 18.07 13.55 -23.16
N SER A 400 19.32 13.39 -23.58
CA SER A 400 19.81 12.12 -24.15
C SER A 400 19.89 11.02 -23.08
N SER A 401 19.81 9.75 -23.47
CA SER A 401 20.09 8.60 -22.58
C SER A 401 21.53 8.58 -22.03
N GLU A 402 22.40 9.47 -22.53
CA GLU A 402 23.78 9.67 -22.11
C GLU A 402 23.95 10.88 -21.17
N THR A 403 22.86 11.41 -20.63
CA THR A 403 22.91 12.58 -19.75
C THR A 403 23.72 12.27 -18.49
N THR A 404 24.88 12.92 -18.38
CA THR A 404 25.82 12.81 -17.26
C THR A 404 25.73 14.02 -16.33
N GLY A 405 26.28 13.91 -15.12
CA GLY A 405 26.26 15.00 -14.15
C GLY A 405 24.87 15.26 -13.55
N ILE A 406 24.63 16.50 -13.11
CA ILE A 406 23.40 16.90 -12.39
C ILE A 406 22.13 16.77 -13.25
N SER A 407 22.25 17.00 -14.56
CA SER A 407 21.12 16.94 -15.49
C SER A 407 20.46 15.56 -15.54
N LYS A 408 21.19 14.50 -15.15
CA LYS A 408 20.64 13.14 -14.94
C LYS A 408 19.47 13.16 -13.95
N TYR A 409 19.55 13.92 -12.86
CA TYR A 409 18.50 13.95 -11.84
C TYR A 409 17.26 14.70 -12.33
N SER A 410 17.45 15.79 -13.08
CA SER A 410 16.35 16.48 -13.77
C SER A 410 15.67 15.57 -14.78
N TYR A 411 16.43 14.75 -15.49
CA TYR A 411 15.90 13.76 -16.43
C TYR A 411 15.05 12.69 -15.74
N ILE A 412 15.57 12.08 -14.67
CA ILE A 412 14.82 11.10 -13.87
C ILE A 412 13.52 11.73 -13.36
N MET A 413 13.57 12.97 -12.88
CA MET A 413 12.39 13.67 -12.41
C MET A 413 11.36 13.91 -13.54
N ALA A 414 11.80 14.25 -14.75
CA ALA A 414 10.91 14.37 -15.92
C ALA A 414 10.27 13.03 -16.29
N LEU A 415 11.03 11.92 -16.25
CA LEU A 415 10.51 10.57 -16.44
C LEU A 415 9.45 10.21 -15.40
N LEU A 416 9.71 10.50 -14.12
CA LEU A 416 8.74 10.28 -13.04
C LEU A 416 7.48 11.14 -13.21
N ALA A 417 7.61 12.42 -13.57
CA ALA A 417 6.46 13.29 -13.84
C ALA A 417 5.62 12.79 -15.02
N ASN A 418 6.26 12.28 -16.09
CA ASN A 418 5.58 11.61 -17.20
C ASN A 418 4.81 10.38 -16.70
N ARG A 419 5.42 9.56 -15.83
CA ARG A 419 4.76 8.40 -15.24
C ARG A 419 3.58 8.75 -14.31
N ALA A 420 3.67 9.87 -13.60
CA ALA A 420 2.54 10.37 -12.82
C ALA A 420 1.34 10.76 -13.71
N ILE A 421 1.57 11.30 -14.91
CA ILE A 421 0.50 11.56 -15.89
C ILE A 421 -0.18 10.25 -16.31
N ASP A 422 0.61 9.24 -16.67
CA ASP A 422 0.08 7.92 -17.06
C ASP A 422 -0.74 7.29 -15.93
N GLU A 423 -0.24 7.40 -14.69
CA GLU A 423 -0.93 6.91 -13.51
C GLU A 423 -2.28 7.61 -13.30
N ILE A 424 -2.33 8.94 -13.52
CA ILE A 424 -3.56 9.72 -13.42
C ILE A 424 -4.58 9.32 -14.47
N LYS A 425 -4.14 9.03 -15.70
CA LYS A 425 -5.01 8.49 -16.75
C LYS A 425 -5.53 7.11 -16.37
N GLN A 426 -4.64 6.22 -15.91
CA GLN A 426 -4.95 4.82 -15.62
C GLN A 426 -5.89 4.65 -14.42
N TYR A 427 -5.52 5.20 -13.25
CA TYR A 427 -6.24 4.94 -12.00
C TYR A 427 -7.31 5.98 -11.68
N TYR A 428 -7.07 7.25 -12.04
CA TYR A 428 -7.97 8.35 -11.70
C TYR A 428 -8.84 8.81 -12.86
N LYS A 429 -8.80 8.10 -14.00
CA LYS A 429 -9.55 8.40 -15.23
C LYS A 429 -9.35 9.85 -15.69
N GLY A 430 -8.11 10.34 -15.59
CA GLY A 430 -7.74 11.67 -16.06
C GLY A 430 -8.06 11.84 -17.54
N VAL A 431 -8.70 12.96 -17.89
CA VAL A 431 -9.12 13.27 -19.27
C VAL A 431 -8.27 14.41 -19.81
N HIS A 432 -7.92 14.38 -21.09
CA HIS A 432 -7.19 15.49 -21.70
C HIS A 432 -8.02 16.76 -21.74
N LEU A 433 -7.39 17.87 -21.33
CA LEU A 433 -7.88 19.21 -21.53
C LEU A 433 -7.21 19.78 -22.79
N PRO A 434 -7.96 20.31 -23.78
CA PRO A 434 -7.42 20.80 -25.05
C PRO A 434 -6.70 22.16 -24.91
N ALA A 435 -5.96 22.36 -23.82
CA ALA A 435 -5.02 23.44 -23.62
C ALA A 435 -3.68 23.07 -24.27
N VAL A 436 -3.35 23.69 -25.40
CA VAL A 436 -2.21 23.30 -26.26
C VAL A 436 -1.08 24.34 -26.31
N SER A 437 -1.34 25.58 -25.89
CA SER A 437 -0.40 26.69 -26.02
C SER A 437 0.53 26.81 -24.83
N GLN A 438 1.74 27.32 -25.06
CA GLN A 438 2.68 27.73 -24.02
C GLN A 438 2.60 29.25 -23.78
N PRO A 439 2.70 29.75 -22.53
CA PRO A 439 2.84 28.99 -21.28
C PRO A 439 1.55 28.25 -20.91
N CYS A 440 1.68 27.02 -20.42
CA CYS A 440 0.55 26.12 -20.22
C CYS A 440 -0.51 26.69 -19.28
N GLU A 441 -0.09 27.44 -18.26
CA GLU A 441 -0.98 28.06 -17.26
C GLU A 441 -1.91 29.11 -17.88
N ALA A 442 -1.45 29.82 -18.90
CA ALA A 442 -2.29 30.74 -19.66
C ALA A 442 -3.29 29.98 -20.54
N SER A 443 -2.86 28.88 -21.18
CA SER A 443 -3.76 28.07 -22.02
C SER A 443 -4.87 27.40 -21.20
N ILE A 444 -4.56 26.94 -19.98
CA ILE A 444 -5.55 26.37 -19.06
C ILE A 444 -6.61 27.41 -18.69
N ALA A 445 -6.20 28.64 -18.37
CA ALA A 445 -7.11 29.73 -18.00
C ALA A 445 -8.10 30.13 -19.11
N VAL A 446 -7.76 29.88 -20.38
CA VAL A 446 -8.67 30.12 -21.50
C VAL A 446 -9.64 28.95 -21.69
N VAL A 447 -9.12 27.71 -21.62
CA VAL A 447 -9.91 26.51 -21.93
C VAL A 447 -10.89 26.14 -20.81
N GLU A 448 -10.63 26.55 -19.56
CA GLU A 448 -11.54 26.28 -18.44
C GLU A 448 -12.97 26.78 -18.71
N GLN A 449 -13.13 27.87 -19.44
CA GLN A 449 -14.43 28.48 -19.73
C GLN A 449 -15.36 27.53 -20.50
N GLY A 450 -14.81 26.60 -21.26
CA GLY A 450 -15.56 25.59 -22.01
C GLY A 450 -15.99 24.36 -21.19
N LEU A 451 -15.57 24.24 -19.92
CA LEU A 451 -15.93 23.09 -19.09
C LEU A 451 -17.37 23.16 -18.58
N SER A 452 -17.99 21.98 -18.44
CA SER A 452 -19.39 21.82 -18.02
C SER A 452 -19.56 21.82 -16.49
N GLU A 453 -18.47 21.62 -15.77
CA GLU A 453 -18.44 21.47 -14.32
C GLU A 453 -18.77 22.80 -13.62
N GLU A 454 -19.50 22.70 -12.52
CA GLU A 454 -19.98 23.88 -11.79
C GLU A 454 -18.96 24.51 -10.85
N ARG A 455 -17.90 23.75 -10.56
CA ARG A 455 -16.72 24.24 -9.86
C ARG A 455 -15.47 23.72 -10.55
N ILE A 456 -14.56 24.64 -10.80
CA ILE A 456 -13.29 24.39 -11.47
C ILE A 456 -12.19 24.82 -10.51
N ILE A 457 -11.24 23.94 -10.25
CA ILE A 457 -10.11 24.19 -9.37
C ILE A 457 -8.86 24.24 -10.23
N LEU A 458 -8.32 25.44 -10.42
CA LEU A 458 -7.00 25.64 -11.02
C LEU A 458 -5.95 25.50 -9.93
N VAL A 459 -5.02 24.57 -10.08
CA VAL A 459 -3.99 24.32 -9.06
C VAL A 459 -2.59 24.46 -9.66
N THR A 460 -1.74 25.22 -9.00
CA THR A 460 -0.33 25.44 -9.41
C THR A 460 0.59 25.45 -8.21
N ALA A 461 1.81 24.96 -8.41
CA ALA A 461 2.91 25.13 -7.46
C ALA A 461 3.86 26.29 -7.84
N ASP A 462 3.55 27.04 -8.91
CA ASP A 462 4.27 28.24 -9.29
C ASP A 462 3.50 29.50 -8.87
N LYS A 463 4.14 30.28 -8.01
CA LYS A 463 3.58 31.53 -7.51
C LYS A 463 3.35 32.56 -8.63
N LYS A 464 4.17 32.54 -9.69
CA LYS A 464 4.02 33.44 -10.83
C LYS A 464 2.76 33.11 -11.62
N ALA A 465 2.52 31.83 -11.90
CA ALA A 465 1.29 31.37 -12.54
C ALA A 465 0.04 31.74 -11.73
N TYR A 466 0.06 31.49 -10.41
CA TYR A 466 -1.05 31.86 -9.53
C TYR A 466 -1.34 33.37 -9.60
N ASN A 467 -0.32 34.21 -9.43
CA ASN A 467 -0.47 35.66 -9.47
C ASN A 467 -1.01 36.15 -10.82
N ALA A 468 -0.61 35.50 -11.91
CA ALA A 468 -1.13 35.79 -13.24
C ALA A 468 -2.62 35.48 -13.35
N TRP A 469 -3.09 34.32 -12.87
CA TRP A 469 -4.52 33.99 -12.85
C TRP A 469 -5.36 34.97 -12.04
N VAL A 470 -4.84 35.40 -10.88
CA VAL A 470 -5.51 36.41 -10.05
C VAL A 470 -5.57 37.76 -10.77
N THR A 471 -4.45 38.19 -11.36
CA THR A 471 -4.36 39.48 -12.07
C THR A 471 -5.23 39.52 -13.32
N LEU A 472 -5.35 38.40 -14.03
CA LEU A 472 -6.21 38.24 -15.21
C LEU A 472 -7.68 37.98 -14.86
N ASN A 473 -8.04 38.02 -13.57
CA ASN A 473 -9.40 37.82 -13.08
C ASN A 473 -10.03 36.48 -13.50
N VAL A 474 -9.21 35.43 -13.56
CA VAL A 474 -9.64 34.05 -13.87
C VAL A 474 -10.37 33.44 -12.66
N CYS A 475 -9.92 33.77 -11.45
CA CYS A 475 -10.33 33.18 -10.18
C CYS A 475 -11.65 33.75 -9.65
N ARG A 476 -12.72 33.68 -10.45
CA ARG A 476 -14.04 34.24 -10.15
C ARG A 476 -15.17 33.25 -10.40
N ASP A 477 -16.35 33.57 -9.86
CA ASP A 477 -17.59 32.80 -10.01
C ASP A 477 -17.43 31.31 -9.64
N ARG A 478 -17.27 30.45 -10.65
CA ARG A 478 -17.11 29.00 -10.49
C ARG A 478 -15.66 28.53 -10.35
N VAL A 479 -14.69 29.40 -10.60
CA VAL A 479 -13.27 29.05 -10.63
C VAL A 479 -12.62 29.39 -9.29
N ILE A 480 -11.93 28.41 -8.71
CA ILE A 480 -11.09 28.56 -7.54
C ILE A 480 -9.65 28.36 -7.98
N CYS A 481 -8.80 29.37 -7.80
CA CYS A 481 -7.37 29.25 -8.03
C CYS A 481 -6.66 28.93 -6.72
N ILE A 482 -5.72 27.99 -6.75
CA ILE A 482 -4.98 27.56 -5.58
C ILE A 482 -3.49 27.60 -5.89
N TYR A 483 -2.75 28.38 -5.10
CA TYR A 483 -1.31 28.23 -4.98
C TYR A 483 -1.01 27.14 -3.94
N VAL A 484 -0.38 26.08 -4.41
CA VAL A 484 -0.04 24.91 -3.60
C VAL A 484 1.36 25.09 -3.02
N GLY A 485 1.48 24.81 -1.73
CA GLY A 485 2.76 24.59 -1.08
C GLY A 485 2.82 23.24 -0.39
N HIS A 486 3.79 23.10 0.49
CA HIS A 486 4.07 21.85 1.18
C HIS A 486 3.98 22.06 2.68
N ARG A 487 3.43 21.06 3.38
CA ARG A 487 3.50 20.99 4.83
C ARG A 487 4.80 20.30 5.22
N ASN A 488 5.70 21.07 5.84
CA ASN A 488 6.91 20.53 6.43
C ASN A 488 6.59 19.89 7.80
N LYS A 489 5.76 18.84 7.79
CA LYS A 489 5.52 17.98 8.95
C LYS A 489 5.59 16.52 8.50
N PRO A 490 6.04 15.61 9.38
CA PRO A 490 6.04 14.18 9.09
C PRO A 490 4.63 13.69 8.74
N LEU A 491 4.58 12.54 8.07
CA LEU A 491 3.32 11.88 7.77
C LEU A 491 2.58 11.51 9.05
N ASN A 492 1.26 11.63 9.01
CA ASN A 492 0.44 11.05 10.07
C ASN A 492 0.53 9.52 9.96
N ILE A 493 0.68 8.85 11.10
CA ILE A 493 0.65 7.38 11.24
C ILE A 493 -0.43 6.92 12.22
N ASP A 494 -1.27 7.84 12.69
CA ASP A 494 -2.40 7.52 13.55
C ASP A 494 -3.44 6.72 12.77
N GLY A 495 -3.62 5.47 13.18
CA GLY A 495 -4.58 4.55 12.60
C GLY A 495 -4.09 3.81 11.34
N LEU A 496 -4.82 2.77 10.99
CA LEU A 496 -4.44 1.78 9.99
C LEU A 496 -4.29 2.38 8.57
N TYR A 497 -5.21 3.26 8.15
CA TYR A 497 -5.15 3.92 6.83
C TYR A 497 -3.96 4.88 6.68
N SER A 498 -3.57 5.54 7.78
CA SER A 498 -2.42 6.44 7.80
C SER A 498 -1.12 5.64 7.65
N LYS A 499 -1.00 4.52 8.39
CA LYS A 499 0.12 3.57 8.25
C LYS A 499 0.20 2.93 6.87
N PHE A 500 -0.94 2.65 6.24
CA PHE A 500 -0.99 2.18 4.85
C PHE A 500 -0.37 3.18 3.89
N TYR A 501 -0.82 4.44 3.94
CA TYR A 501 -0.27 5.49 3.11
C TYR A 501 1.23 5.68 3.36
N ALA A 502 1.67 5.66 4.61
CA ALA A 502 3.09 5.73 4.96
C ALA A 502 3.90 4.55 4.37
N SER A 503 3.32 3.34 4.31
CA SER A 503 3.96 2.18 3.69
C SER A 503 4.09 2.31 2.17
N ILE A 504 3.14 2.96 1.49
CA ILE A 504 3.23 3.28 0.05
C ILE A 504 4.31 4.34 -0.19
N VAL A 505 4.37 5.36 0.67
CA VAL A 505 5.41 6.39 0.60
C VAL A 505 6.78 5.76 0.79
N LEU A 506 6.94 4.88 1.78
CA LEU A 506 8.18 4.13 2.01
C LEU A 506 8.63 3.40 0.73
N ALA A 507 7.74 2.61 0.12
CA ALA A 507 8.06 1.89 -1.11
C ALA A 507 8.45 2.82 -2.26
N SER A 508 7.70 3.91 -2.44
CA SER A 508 7.98 4.92 -3.45
C SER A 508 9.33 5.60 -3.24
N GLN A 509 9.68 5.89 -1.99
CA GLN A 509 10.96 6.47 -1.62
C GLN A 509 12.13 5.55 -1.89
N ILE A 510 12.03 4.26 -1.54
CA ILE A 510 13.07 3.27 -1.83
C ILE A 510 13.30 3.23 -3.34
N TYR A 511 12.25 3.10 -4.15
CA TYR A 511 12.37 3.07 -5.61
C TYR A 511 12.98 4.35 -6.20
N VAL A 512 12.50 5.53 -5.78
CA VAL A 512 12.99 6.82 -6.28
C VAL A 512 14.43 7.06 -5.85
N ALA A 513 14.78 6.80 -4.59
CA ALA A 513 16.14 6.98 -4.09
C ALA A 513 17.12 6.01 -4.76
N SER A 514 16.73 4.75 -5.01
CA SER A 514 17.52 3.79 -5.79
C SER A 514 17.76 4.21 -7.25
N SER A 515 16.90 5.07 -7.80
CA SER A 515 17.10 5.65 -9.14
C SER A 515 18.17 6.76 -9.14
N ILE A 516 18.51 7.29 -7.96
CA ILE A 516 19.47 8.39 -7.78
C ILE A 516 20.83 7.83 -7.37
N ILE A 517 20.85 7.01 -6.31
CA ILE A 517 22.02 6.42 -5.67
C ILE A 517 21.74 4.94 -5.35
N PRO A 518 22.73 4.03 -5.42
CA PRO A 518 22.55 2.64 -4.98
C PRO A 518 22.08 2.54 -3.53
N LEU A 519 21.07 1.72 -3.26
CA LEU A 519 20.59 1.45 -1.91
C LEU A 519 20.94 0.03 -1.47
N GLU A 520 21.21 -0.14 -0.19
CA GLU A 520 21.32 -1.42 0.49
C GLU A 520 20.14 -1.56 1.46
N LEU A 521 19.32 -2.59 1.27
CA LEU A 521 18.27 -3.00 2.19
C LEU A 521 18.79 -4.19 2.98
N SER A 522 18.76 -4.09 4.30
CA SER A 522 19.33 -5.09 5.19
C SER A 522 18.41 -5.40 6.36
N MET A 523 18.33 -6.66 6.72
CA MET A 523 17.69 -7.15 7.93
C MET A 523 18.52 -8.32 8.44
N ASP A 524 19.05 -8.20 9.65
CA ASP A 524 19.98 -9.15 10.26
C ASP A 524 21.11 -9.55 9.29
N ASN A 525 21.16 -10.82 8.88
CA ASN A 525 22.18 -11.33 7.98
C ASN A 525 21.83 -11.14 6.49
N LYS A 526 20.58 -10.92 6.12
CA LYS A 526 20.17 -10.80 4.71
C LYS A 526 20.39 -9.39 4.18
N ARG A 527 20.94 -9.29 2.97
CA ARG A 527 21.23 -8.01 2.32
C ARG A 527 20.91 -8.05 0.84
N ILE A 528 20.28 -6.98 0.38
CA ILE A 528 19.93 -6.77 -1.01
C ILE A 528 20.40 -5.37 -1.42
N ARG A 529 21.03 -5.28 -2.58
CA ARG A 529 21.39 -4.02 -3.20
C ARG A 529 20.45 -3.71 -4.35
N MET A 530 19.94 -2.50 -4.38
CA MET A 530 19.12 -1.97 -5.45
C MET A 530 19.89 -0.88 -6.20
N VAL A 531 20.07 -1.08 -7.51
CA VAL A 531 20.89 -0.19 -8.35
C VAL A 531 20.12 0.14 -9.62
N LEU A 532 20.19 1.40 -10.04
CA LEU A 532 19.70 1.82 -11.35
C LEU A 532 20.41 1.03 -12.47
N GLU A 533 19.65 0.26 -13.24
CA GLU A 533 20.15 -0.53 -14.36
C GLU A 533 20.18 0.29 -15.65
N THR A 534 19.05 0.90 -16.01
CA THR A 534 18.89 1.59 -17.29
C THR A 534 18.04 2.86 -17.17
N LEU A 535 18.41 3.86 -17.98
CA LEU A 535 17.65 5.06 -18.32
C LEU A 535 17.55 5.12 -19.85
N GLN A 536 16.70 4.28 -20.46
CA GLN A 536 16.61 4.19 -21.92
C GLN A 536 15.36 4.90 -22.45
N GLY A 537 15.57 5.94 -23.26
CA GLY A 537 14.51 6.68 -23.95
C GLY A 537 13.42 7.18 -22.99
N ALA A 538 12.17 7.20 -23.44
CA ALA A 538 11.04 7.69 -22.65
C ALA A 538 10.58 6.75 -21.52
N GLY A 539 11.26 5.63 -21.27
CA GLY A 539 10.88 4.64 -20.24
C GLY A 539 11.18 5.12 -18.82
N ALA A 540 10.43 4.61 -17.83
CA ALA A 540 10.72 4.87 -16.42
C ALA A 540 12.07 4.23 -15.99
N PRO A 541 12.70 4.70 -14.90
CA PRO A 541 13.89 4.06 -14.33
C PRO A 541 13.69 2.57 -14.08
N VAL A 542 14.65 1.73 -14.47
CA VAL A 542 14.61 0.29 -14.15
C VAL A 542 15.67 -0.01 -13.11
N LEU A 543 15.27 -0.66 -12.02
CA LEU A 543 16.18 -1.01 -10.93
C LEU A 543 16.52 -2.49 -10.98
N ASN A 544 17.80 -2.82 -10.94
CA ASN A 544 18.28 -4.18 -10.76
C ASN A 544 18.41 -4.51 -9.27
N ILE A 545 18.00 -5.72 -8.91
CA ILE A 545 18.10 -6.25 -7.56
C ILE A 545 19.24 -7.27 -7.51
N ILE A 546 20.20 -7.02 -6.63
CA ILE A 546 21.39 -7.85 -6.44
C ILE A 546 21.37 -8.36 -5.02
N GLU A 547 21.22 -9.67 -4.84
CA GLU A 547 21.36 -10.32 -3.54
C GLU A 547 22.85 -10.40 -3.18
N GLU A 548 23.23 -9.88 -2.02
CA GLU A 548 24.61 -9.94 -1.56
C GLU A 548 24.85 -11.20 -0.74
N PRO A 549 25.91 -11.97 -1.02
CA PRO A 549 26.23 -13.13 -0.20
C PRO A 549 26.50 -12.69 1.24
N THR A 550 25.89 -13.40 2.19
CA THR A 550 26.23 -13.31 3.61
C THR A 550 27.70 -13.62 3.77
N SER A 551 28.53 -12.62 4.05
CA SER A 551 29.91 -12.84 4.44
C SER A 551 29.90 -13.56 5.78
N TYR A 552 30.11 -14.87 5.78
CA TYR A 552 30.48 -15.63 6.97
C TYR A 552 31.78 -15.04 7.52
N HIS A 553 31.68 -14.13 8.48
CA HIS A 553 32.81 -13.88 9.35
C HIS A 553 33.05 -15.16 10.15
N ARG A 554 34.04 -15.95 9.70
CA ARG A 554 34.70 -16.92 10.57
C ARG A 554 35.22 -16.12 11.76
N ALA A 555 34.63 -16.34 12.93
CA ALA A 555 35.25 -15.96 14.18
C ALA A 555 36.64 -16.62 14.21
N SER A 556 37.67 -15.80 14.20
CA SER A 556 39.04 -16.17 14.58
C SER A 556 39.18 -16.09 16.09
#